data_AF-A0A1H2TIZ2-F1
#
_entry.id   AF-A0A1H2TIZ2-F1
#
_cell.length_a   1.000
_cell.length_b   1.000
_cell.length_c   1.000
_cell.angle_alpha   90.00
_cell.angle_beta   90.00
_cell.angle_gamma   90.00
#
_symmetry.space_group_name_H-M   'P 1'
#
loop_
_entity.id
_entity.type
_entity.pdbx_description
1 polymer ?
#
loop_
_entity_poly.entity_id
_entity_poly.type
_entity_poly.pdbx_seq_one_letter_code
_entity_poly.pdbx_strand_id
1 'polypeptide(L)'
;MPAKYEEQLQEILHEAIQEHNYDRAEQAVHHMRNLERMEAFIAGEDISYPERNGAEAVVPGENGLVDLSAPTVSFREQPRVNGNNIPAGRGRETLLLYYIEEEGLLKFKKAPQTYAVSVDFFRTFLQNLVSWENKSPFSSKDYFEAFGDSLKEKSTYQASTLRQFITLLFRYCVKLDILEKPEVHQRSRYILADNISVEEIIDYIKEHRILQM
;
A
#
# COMPACT_ATOMS: atom_id res chain seq x y z
N MET A 1 6.44 -29.91 -25.11
CA MET A 1 5.63 -28.75 -25.54
C MET A 1 5.63 -27.55 -24.57
N PRO A 2 5.92 -27.65 -23.25
CA PRO A 2 5.83 -26.49 -22.36
C PRO A 2 7.05 -25.54 -22.38
N ALA A 3 8.27 -26.05 -22.55
CA ALA A 3 9.51 -25.25 -22.52
C ALA A 3 9.50 -24.04 -23.48
N LYS A 4 8.85 -24.17 -24.64
CA LYS A 4 8.77 -23.09 -25.63
C LYS A 4 7.90 -21.91 -25.18
N TYR A 5 6.86 -22.16 -24.37
CA TYR A 5 5.98 -21.10 -23.86
C TYR A 5 6.62 -20.36 -22.69
N GLU A 6 7.40 -21.07 -21.87
CA GLU A 6 8.15 -20.48 -20.77
C GLU A 6 9.27 -19.56 -21.28
N GLU A 7 10.04 -20.02 -22.28
CA GLU A 7 11.06 -19.20 -22.95
C GLU A 7 10.46 -17.91 -23.55
N GLN A 8 9.29 -18.01 -24.21
CA GLN A 8 8.61 -16.84 -24.77
C GLN A 8 8.10 -15.86 -23.71
N LEU A 9 7.61 -16.36 -22.57
CA LEU A 9 7.17 -15.50 -21.47
C LEU A 9 8.35 -14.81 -20.77
N GLN A 10 9.49 -15.48 -20.66
CA GLN A 10 10.73 -14.87 -20.16
C GLN A 10 11.26 -13.78 -21.10
N GLU A 11 11.18 -13.99 -22.42
CA GLU A 11 11.54 -12.99 -23.42
C GLU A 11 10.63 -11.75 -23.34
N ILE A 12 9.31 -11.95 -23.27
CA ILE A 12 8.33 -10.87 -23.10
C ILE A 12 8.53 -10.12 -21.78
N LEU A 13 8.86 -10.83 -20.71
CA LEU A 13 9.17 -10.22 -19.41
C LEU A 13 10.41 -9.33 -19.51
N HIS A 14 11.47 -9.82 -20.17
CA HIS A 14 12.71 -9.08 -20.34
C HIS A 14 12.50 -7.81 -21.20
N GLU A 15 11.80 -7.92 -22.33
CA GLU A 15 11.45 -6.78 -23.18
C GLU A 15 10.58 -5.76 -22.44
N ALA A 16 9.56 -6.23 -21.71
CA ALA A 16 8.66 -5.36 -20.95
C ALA A 16 9.39 -4.59 -19.84
N ILE A 17 10.40 -5.20 -19.20
CA ILE A 17 11.26 -4.54 -18.21
C ILE A 17 12.15 -3.48 -18.88
N GLN A 18 12.75 -3.80 -20.03
CA GLN A 18 13.59 -2.86 -20.78
C GLN A 18 12.80 -1.65 -21.31
N GLU A 19 11.55 -1.84 -21.73
CA GLU A 19 10.67 -0.79 -22.23
C GLU A 19 9.93 -0.01 -21.11
N HIS A 20 10.20 -0.33 -19.84
CA HIS A 20 9.49 0.21 -18.67
C HIS A 20 7.95 0.02 -18.72
N ASN A 21 7.50 -1.04 -19.41
CA ASN A 21 6.10 -1.41 -19.54
C ASN A 21 5.75 -2.49 -18.51
N TYR A 22 5.66 -2.06 -17.25
CA TYR A 22 5.53 -2.96 -16.10
C TYR A 22 4.19 -3.70 -16.05
N ASP A 23 3.13 -3.14 -16.63
CA ASP A 23 1.83 -3.84 -16.75
C ASP A 23 1.97 -5.11 -17.59
N ARG A 24 2.78 -5.06 -18.65
CA ARG A 24 3.06 -6.21 -19.53
C ARG A 24 3.97 -7.23 -18.85
N ALA A 25 4.91 -6.77 -18.03
CA ALA A 25 5.77 -7.63 -17.21
C ALA A 25 4.94 -8.37 -16.13
N GLU A 26 4.02 -7.70 -15.45
CA GLU A 26 3.13 -8.31 -14.45
C GLU A 26 2.25 -9.40 -15.08
N GLN A 27 1.71 -9.14 -16.26
CA GLN A 27 0.95 -10.13 -17.03
C GLN A 27 1.82 -11.36 -17.37
N ALA A 28 3.06 -11.16 -17.83
CA ALA A 28 3.97 -12.26 -18.14
C ALA A 28 4.27 -13.14 -16.91
N VAL A 29 4.56 -12.53 -15.75
CA VAL A 29 4.80 -13.25 -14.50
C VAL A 29 3.54 -14.01 -14.03
N HIS A 30 2.37 -13.40 -14.15
CA HIS A 30 1.12 -14.07 -13.81
C HIS A 30 0.88 -15.31 -14.67
N HIS A 31 1.17 -15.22 -15.97
CA HIS A 31 1.08 -16.37 -16.88
C HIS A 31 2.11 -17.46 -16.57
N MET A 32 3.34 -17.10 -16.20
CA MET A 32 4.36 -18.08 -15.77
C MET A 32 3.90 -18.86 -14.53
N ARG A 33 3.39 -18.17 -13.50
CA ARG A 33 2.85 -18.84 -12.30
C ARG A 33 1.66 -19.76 -12.59
N ASN A 34 0.83 -19.40 -13.57
CA ASN A 34 -0.28 -20.26 -13.97
C ASN A 34 0.19 -21.49 -14.75
N LEU A 35 1.25 -21.38 -15.55
CA LEU A 35 1.88 -22.54 -16.18
C LEU A 35 2.48 -23.48 -15.14
N GLU A 36 3.22 -22.97 -14.15
CA GLU A 36 3.77 -23.78 -13.05
C GLU A 36 2.67 -24.54 -12.29
N ARG A 37 1.54 -23.87 -12.01
CA ARG A 37 0.37 -24.51 -11.36
C ARG A 37 -0.22 -25.62 -12.22
N MET A 38 -0.33 -25.42 -13.52
CA MET A 38 -0.85 -26.44 -14.44
C MET A 38 0.11 -27.63 -14.55
N GLU A 39 1.42 -27.38 -14.58
CA GLU A 39 2.43 -28.44 -14.62
C GLU A 39 2.45 -29.27 -13.34
N ALA A 40 2.41 -28.62 -12.18
CA ALA A 40 2.30 -29.30 -10.89
C ALA A 40 1.04 -30.15 -10.78
N PHE A 41 -0.09 -29.64 -11.26
CA PHE A 41 -1.34 -30.38 -11.31
C PHE A 41 -1.26 -31.62 -12.22
N ILE A 42 -0.64 -31.49 -13.40
CA ILE A 42 -0.43 -32.62 -14.33
C ILE A 42 0.54 -33.66 -13.74
N ALA A 43 1.54 -33.22 -12.98
CA ALA A 43 2.52 -34.09 -12.32
C ALA A 43 1.95 -34.84 -11.10
N GLY A 44 0.74 -34.49 -10.63
CA GLY A 44 0.10 -35.11 -9.47
C GLY A 44 0.72 -34.74 -8.13
N GLU A 45 1.43 -33.60 -8.07
CA GLU A 45 2.03 -33.08 -6.84
C GLU A 45 1.01 -32.22 -6.08
N ASP A 46 0.74 -32.58 -4.83
CA ASP A 46 -0.26 -31.91 -3.98
C ASP A 46 0.34 -30.63 -3.38
N ILE A 47 0.32 -29.55 -4.18
CA ILE A 47 0.86 -28.26 -3.76
C ILE A 47 -0.16 -27.53 -2.88
N SER A 48 -0.08 -27.79 -1.58
CA SER A 48 -0.79 -27.01 -0.55
C SER A 48 0.02 -25.78 -0.14
N TYR A 49 -0.19 -24.67 -0.83
CA TYR A 49 0.22 -23.32 -0.39
C TYR A 49 -1.03 -22.50 -0.01
N PRO A 50 -0.92 -21.54 0.94
CA PRO A 50 -2.07 -20.87 1.52
C PRO A 50 -2.91 -20.18 0.43
N GLU A 51 -4.17 -20.61 0.33
CA GLU A 51 -5.18 -20.03 -0.54
C GLU A 51 -5.29 -18.52 -0.28
N ARG A 52 -4.72 -17.72 -1.18
CA ARG A 52 -5.29 -16.39 -1.45
C ARG A 52 -6.58 -16.64 -2.20
N ASN A 53 -7.69 -16.59 -1.46
CA ASN A 53 -9.06 -16.56 -1.97
C ASN A 53 -9.13 -15.82 -3.30
N GLY A 54 -9.31 -16.59 -4.37
CA GLY A 54 -9.65 -16.07 -5.68
C GLY A 54 -11.07 -15.52 -5.66
N ALA A 55 -11.24 -14.36 -6.26
CA ALA A 55 -12.53 -13.93 -6.77
C ALA A 55 -12.28 -13.26 -8.12
N GLU A 56 -11.97 -14.08 -9.12
CA GLU A 56 -12.26 -13.75 -10.51
C GLU A 56 -13.43 -14.63 -10.97
N ALA A 57 -14.57 -14.00 -11.24
CA ALA A 57 -15.61 -14.51 -12.13
C ALA A 57 -16.43 -13.33 -12.68
N VAL A 58 -16.01 -12.88 -13.85
CA VAL A 58 -16.80 -12.48 -15.04
C VAL A 58 -18.34 -12.34 -14.89
N VAL A 59 -18.81 -11.07 -14.85
CA VAL A 59 -19.94 -10.37 -15.56
C VAL A 59 -21.41 -10.96 -15.57
N PRO A 60 -22.44 -10.22 -16.06
CA PRO A 60 -23.46 -9.43 -15.32
C PRO A 60 -24.89 -10.05 -15.31
N GLY A 61 -25.76 -9.63 -14.37
CA GLY A 61 -27.20 -9.97 -14.44
C GLY A 61 -28.05 -9.45 -13.26
N GLU A 62 -29.23 -8.95 -13.59
CA GLU A 62 -30.23 -8.31 -12.72
C GLU A 62 -30.87 -9.21 -11.65
N ASN A 63 -31.33 -8.56 -10.57
CA ASN A 63 -32.44 -8.91 -9.67
C ASN A 63 -32.46 -10.31 -9.00
N GLY A 64 -32.30 -10.34 -7.68
CA GLY A 64 -32.75 -11.49 -6.89
C GLY A 64 -32.25 -11.50 -5.45
N LEU A 65 -33.15 -11.21 -4.51
CA LEU A 65 -33.01 -11.40 -3.06
C LEU A 65 -32.60 -12.85 -2.74
N VAL A 66 -31.49 -13.09 -2.03
CA VAL A 66 -31.29 -14.33 -1.27
C VAL A 66 -30.52 -14.05 0.02
N ASP A 67 -31.22 -14.27 1.14
CA ASP A 67 -30.72 -14.36 2.50
C ASP A 67 -29.91 -15.67 2.66
N LEU A 68 -28.64 -15.56 3.04
CA LEU A 68 -27.78 -16.70 3.38
C LEU A 68 -27.08 -16.40 4.71
N SER A 69 -27.74 -16.84 5.76
CA SER A 69 -27.24 -16.93 7.12
C SER A 69 -26.03 -17.89 7.18
N ALA A 70 -24.87 -17.36 7.56
CA ALA A 70 -23.66 -18.14 7.86
C ALA A 70 -23.40 -18.18 9.38
N PRO A 71 -22.87 -19.29 9.92
CA PRO A 71 -22.99 -19.66 11.33
C PRO A 71 -22.05 -18.86 12.24
N THR A 72 -22.58 -18.43 13.39
CA THR A 72 -21.85 -17.77 14.47
C THR A 72 -20.94 -18.79 15.18
N VAL A 73 -19.63 -18.65 15.03
CA VAL A 73 -18.65 -19.37 15.86
C VAL A 73 -18.37 -18.52 17.10
N SER A 74 -18.84 -18.98 18.26
CA SER A 74 -18.49 -18.41 19.56
C SER A 74 -17.04 -18.78 19.91
N PHE A 75 -16.14 -17.80 20.00
CA PHE A 75 -14.87 -17.97 20.70
C PHE A 75 -14.83 -17.04 21.91
N ARG A 76 -14.76 -17.67 23.08
CA ARG A 76 -14.84 -17.08 24.40
C ARG A 76 -13.42 -16.96 24.98
N GLU A 77 -13.17 -15.79 25.58
CA GLU A 77 -12.19 -15.50 26.64
C GLU A 77 -10.69 -15.33 26.26
N GLN A 78 -10.35 -14.10 25.84
CA GLN A 78 -9.08 -13.47 26.22
C GLN A 78 -9.16 -12.95 27.67
N PRO A 79 -8.05 -12.92 28.44
CA PRO A 79 -8.04 -12.32 29.77
C PRO A 79 -8.17 -10.80 29.65
N ARG A 80 -9.16 -10.26 30.34
CA ARG A 80 -9.39 -8.82 30.52
C ARG A 80 -8.25 -8.19 31.32
N VAL A 81 -7.71 -7.09 30.81
CA VAL A 81 -7.15 -6.02 31.66
C VAL A 81 -7.85 -4.72 31.25
N ASN A 82 -8.46 -4.08 32.24
CA ASN A 82 -9.25 -2.84 32.22
C ASN A 82 -8.68 -1.77 31.29
N GLY A 83 -9.44 -0.96 30.55
CA GLY A 83 -10.82 -0.56 30.72
C GLY A 83 -10.88 0.95 30.49
N ASN A 84 -11.20 1.38 29.27
CA ASN A 84 -11.92 2.62 29.01
C ASN A 84 -12.59 2.55 27.62
N ASN A 85 -13.92 2.52 27.68
CA ASN A 85 -14.94 2.65 26.62
C ASN A 85 -14.45 3.04 25.21
N ILE A 86 -14.38 2.06 24.30
CA ILE A 86 -14.37 2.29 22.86
C ILE A 86 -15.77 1.95 22.33
N PRO A 87 -16.51 2.88 21.70
CA PRO A 87 -17.76 2.53 21.05
C PRO A 87 -17.45 1.63 19.85
N ALA A 88 -18.01 0.42 19.86
CA ALA A 88 -18.03 -0.50 18.73
C ALA A 88 -18.86 0.12 17.59
N GLY A 89 -18.28 0.18 16.38
CA GLY A 89 -19.02 0.56 15.17
C GLY A 89 -18.42 1.71 14.34
N ARG A 90 -17.13 1.65 13.99
CA ARG A 90 -16.60 2.27 12.76
C ARG A 90 -15.54 1.35 12.21
N GLY A 91 -15.70 0.89 10.96
CA GLY A 91 -14.71 0.07 10.27
C GLY A 91 -13.35 0.75 10.39
N ARG A 92 -12.41 0.12 11.11
CA ARG A 92 -11.05 0.63 11.24
C ARG A 92 -10.43 0.56 9.85
N GLU A 93 -10.33 1.70 9.17
CA GLU A 93 -9.54 1.83 7.96
C GLU A 93 -8.11 1.40 8.31
N THR A 94 -7.74 0.15 8.00
CA THR A 94 -6.41 -0.39 8.30
C THR A 94 -5.46 0.18 7.26
N LEU A 95 -4.48 0.96 7.71
CA LEU A 95 -3.40 1.46 6.88
C LEU A 95 -2.25 0.44 6.94
N LEU A 96 -1.68 0.11 5.78
CA LEU A 96 -0.64 -0.90 5.65
C LEU A 96 0.53 -0.32 4.86
N LEU A 97 1.70 -0.27 5.48
CA LEU A 97 2.94 0.18 4.85
C LEU A 97 3.92 -0.99 4.77
N TYR A 98 4.42 -1.26 3.57
CA TYR A 98 5.38 -2.33 3.30
C TYR A 98 6.66 -1.75 2.72
N TYR A 99 7.79 -2.35 3.08
CA TYR A 99 9.07 -2.17 2.40
C TYR A 99 9.39 -3.42 1.58
N ILE A 100 9.65 -3.22 0.28
CA ILE A 100 10.06 -4.26 -0.66
C ILE A 100 11.54 -4.05 -0.93
N GLU A 101 12.38 -4.83 -0.26
CA GLU A 101 13.84 -4.69 -0.27
C GLU A 101 14.43 -4.90 -1.67
N GLU A 102 13.98 -5.92 -2.38
CA GLU A 102 14.47 -6.28 -3.73
C GLU A 102 14.29 -5.14 -4.76
N GLU A 103 13.24 -4.34 -4.60
CA GLU A 103 12.89 -3.25 -5.53
C GLU A 103 13.21 -1.86 -4.97
N GLY A 104 13.61 -1.75 -3.69
CA GLY A 104 13.81 -0.46 -3.02
C GLY A 104 12.53 0.39 -2.96
N LEU A 105 11.36 -0.26 -2.82
CA LEU A 105 10.06 0.41 -2.86
C LEU A 105 9.33 0.39 -1.52
N LEU A 106 8.56 1.45 -1.29
CA LEU A 106 7.61 1.58 -0.21
C LEU A 106 6.19 1.51 -0.77
N LYS A 107 5.40 0.55 -0.26
CA LYS A 107 4.03 0.32 -0.69
C LYS A 107 3.06 0.74 0.41
N PHE A 108 2.20 1.70 0.09
CA PHE A 108 1.18 2.27 0.96
C PHE A 108 -0.20 1.76 0.53
N LYS A 109 -0.85 0.98 1.38
CA LYS A 109 -2.15 0.35 1.08
C LYS A 109 -3.23 0.86 2.03
N LYS A 110 -4.29 1.40 1.43
CA LYS A 110 -5.53 1.77 2.09
C LYS A 110 -6.68 1.24 1.24
N ALA A 111 -7.21 0.07 1.58
CA ALA A 111 -8.20 -0.61 0.73
C ALA A 111 -9.33 0.33 0.28
N PRO A 112 -9.65 0.41 -1.02
CA PRO A 112 -9.10 -0.40 -2.13
C PRO A 112 -7.82 0.16 -2.78
N GLN A 113 -7.34 1.32 -2.37
CA GLN A 113 -6.22 2.04 -2.98
C GLN A 113 -4.87 1.48 -2.53
N THR A 114 -3.94 1.37 -3.48
CA THR A 114 -2.55 0.98 -3.22
C THR A 114 -1.63 1.87 -4.04
N TYR A 115 -0.60 2.41 -3.39
CA TYR A 115 0.43 3.24 -4.00
C TYR A 115 1.80 2.64 -3.70
N ALA A 116 2.74 2.76 -4.62
CA ALA A 116 4.11 2.30 -4.49
C ALA A 116 5.03 3.40 -5.00
N VAL A 117 6.07 3.71 -4.21
CA VAL A 117 7.07 4.73 -4.55
C VAL A 117 8.44 4.28 -4.12
N SER A 118 9.48 4.82 -4.76
CA SER A 118 10.85 4.56 -4.33
C SER A 118 11.13 5.13 -2.93
N VAL A 119 12.10 4.55 -2.23
CA VAL A 119 12.61 5.13 -0.98
C VAL A 119 13.06 6.57 -1.19
N ASP A 120 13.66 6.90 -2.34
CA ASP A 120 14.10 8.26 -2.65
C ASP A 120 12.96 9.27 -2.80
N PHE A 121 11.83 8.85 -3.38
CA PHE A 121 10.63 9.68 -3.40
C PHE A 121 10.18 9.98 -1.97
N PHE A 122 10.09 8.97 -1.12
CA PHE A 122 9.62 9.14 0.25
C PHE A 122 10.59 9.96 1.11
N ARG A 123 11.90 9.76 0.92
CA ARG A 123 12.95 10.58 1.52
C ARG A 123 12.81 12.05 1.13
N THR A 124 12.65 12.33 -0.17
CA THR A 124 12.44 13.70 -0.66
C THR A 124 11.18 14.30 -0.05
N PHE A 125 10.10 13.51 0.06
CA PHE A 125 8.86 13.93 0.70
C PHE A 125 9.07 14.30 2.18
N LEU A 126 9.77 13.48 2.96
CA LEU A 126 10.05 13.78 4.37
C LEU A 126 10.98 14.99 4.54
N GLN A 127 12.02 15.12 3.70
CA GLN A 127 12.91 16.30 3.71
C GLN A 127 12.14 17.59 3.43
N ASN A 128 11.19 17.56 2.48
CA ASN A 128 10.33 18.70 2.21
C ASN A 128 9.41 19.03 3.41
N LEU A 129 8.92 18.02 4.15
CA LEU A 129 8.18 18.25 5.39
C LEU A 129 9.05 18.90 6.47
N VAL A 130 10.28 18.41 6.66
CA VAL A 130 11.23 18.98 7.63
C VAL A 130 11.57 20.43 7.32
N SER A 131 11.58 20.84 6.05
CA SER A 131 11.75 22.26 5.68
C SER A 131 10.68 23.20 6.28
N TRP A 132 9.58 22.64 6.82
CA TRP A 132 8.46 23.36 7.43
C TRP A 132 8.39 23.23 8.96
N GLU A 133 9.44 22.73 9.63
CA GLU A 133 9.53 22.51 11.09
C GLU A 133 9.10 23.70 11.95
N ASN A 134 9.20 24.94 11.44
CA ASN A 134 8.84 26.16 12.17
C ASN A 134 7.74 26.99 11.48
N LYS A 135 6.97 26.38 10.56
CA LYS A 135 5.89 27.10 9.85
C LYS A 135 4.56 26.98 10.57
N SER A 136 3.65 27.89 10.22
CA SER A 136 2.26 27.82 10.64
C SER A 136 1.61 26.51 10.17
N PRO A 137 0.54 26.06 10.86
CA PRO A 137 -0.14 24.81 10.51
C PRO A 137 -0.53 24.74 9.03
N PHE A 138 -0.13 23.65 8.37
CA PHE A 138 -0.28 23.49 6.92
C PHE A 138 -1.15 22.29 6.58
N SER A 139 -1.67 22.27 5.35
CA SER A 139 -2.47 21.16 4.84
C SER A 139 -1.70 20.37 3.78
N SER A 140 -2.19 19.16 3.47
CA SER A 140 -1.67 18.38 2.34
C SER A 140 -1.81 19.10 0.99
N LYS A 141 -2.79 20.02 0.88
CA LYS A 141 -2.97 20.88 -0.29
C LYS A 141 -1.83 21.89 -0.40
N ASP A 142 -1.54 22.60 0.69
CA ASP A 142 -0.45 23.59 0.72
C ASP A 142 0.88 22.91 0.36
N TYR A 143 1.11 21.71 0.90
CA TYR A 143 2.29 20.91 0.58
C TYR A 143 2.36 20.53 -0.90
N PHE A 144 1.25 20.05 -1.49
CA PHE A 144 1.21 19.71 -2.91
C PHE A 144 1.46 20.94 -3.79
N GLU A 145 0.96 22.12 -3.43
CA GLU A 145 1.19 23.35 -4.19
C GLU A 145 2.66 23.80 -4.15
N ALA A 146 3.36 23.57 -3.02
CA ALA A 146 4.76 23.95 -2.89
C ALA A 146 5.75 22.93 -3.49
N PHE A 147 5.47 21.63 -3.36
CA PHE A 147 6.44 20.56 -3.67
C PHE A 147 5.93 19.52 -4.67
N GLY A 148 4.71 19.67 -5.17
CA GLY A 148 4.07 18.70 -6.07
C GLY A 148 4.87 18.46 -7.33
N ASP A 149 5.45 19.51 -7.93
CA ASP A 149 6.23 19.39 -9.16
C ASP A 149 7.54 18.62 -8.94
N SER A 150 8.26 18.91 -7.86
CA SER A 150 9.49 18.18 -7.49
C SER A 150 9.23 16.68 -7.23
N LEU A 151 8.12 16.37 -6.56
CA LEU A 151 7.72 14.99 -6.32
C LEU A 151 7.23 14.29 -7.58
N LYS A 152 6.60 15.03 -8.49
CA LYS A 152 6.13 14.50 -9.77
C LYS A 152 7.29 13.98 -10.61
N GLU A 153 8.43 14.66 -10.63
CA GLU A 153 9.64 14.19 -11.32
C GLU A 153 10.18 12.86 -10.77
N LYS A 154 9.88 12.55 -9.51
CA LYS A 154 10.32 11.33 -8.81
C LYS A 154 9.25 10.24 -8.76
N SER A 155 8.13 10.43 -9.46
CA SER A 155 7.02 9.47 -9.47
C SER A 155 6.47 9.27 -10.88
N THR A 156 5.83 8.13 -11.11
CA THR A 156 5.09 7.85 -12.35
C THR A 156 3.65 8.36 -12.30
N TYR A 157 3.25 8.99 -11.19
CA TYR A 157 1.87 9.38 -10.96
C TYR A 157 1.48 10.65 -11.72
N GLN A 158 0.29 10.60 -12.31
CA GLN A 158 -0.39 11.82 -12.78
C GLN A 158 -0.65 12.77 -11.60
N ALA A 159 -0.73 14.08 -11.88
CA ALA A 159 -0.85 15.11 -10.84
C ALA A 159 -2.07 14.91 -9.92
N SER A 160 -3.21 14.46 -10.45
CA SER A 160 -4.42 14.14 -9.67
C SER A 160 -4.17 12.97 -8.70
N THR A 161 -3.54 11.90 -9.19
CA THR A 161 -3.18 10.72 -8.40
C THR A 161 -2.13 11.05 -7.34
N LEU A 162 -1.12 11.84 -7.69
CA LEU A 162 -0.09 12.31 -6.76
C LEU A 162 -0.69 13.15 -5.64
N ARG A 163 -1.65 14.03 -5.94
CA ARG A 163 -2.36 14.83 -4.92
C ARG A 163 -3.14 13.94 -3.95
N GLN A 164 -3.84 12.92 -4.47
CA GLN A 164 -4.54 11.94 -3.63
C GLN A 164 -3.55 11.16 -2.77
N PHE A 165 -2.43 10.75 -3.35
CA PHE A 165 -1.38 10.00 -2.67
C PHE A 165 -0.70 10.82 -1.57
N ILE A 166 -0.36 12.09 -1.81
CA ILE A 166 0.17 12.99 -0.76
C ILE A 166 -0.82 13.11 0.40
N THR A 167 -2.11 13.23 0.10
CA THR A 167 -3.14 13.27 1.16
C THR A 167 -3.17 11.96 1.97
N LEU A 168 -2.90 10.82 1.33
CA LEU A 168 -2.73 9.54 2.02
C LEU A 168 -1.44 9.51 2.85
N LEU A 169 -0.31 9.97 2.31
CA LEU A 169 0.98 10.05 3.02
C LEU A 169 0.85 10.86 4.31
N PHE A 170 0.14 11.99 4.28
CA PHE A 170 -0.14 12.76 5.49
C PHE A 170 -0.85 11.93 6.57
N ARG A 171 -1.76 11.01 6.19
CA ARG A 171 -2.40 10.11 7.17
C ARG A 171 -1.40 9.12 7.75
N TYR A 172 -0.46 8.61 6.95
CA TYR A 172 0.62 7.76 7.44
C TYR A 172 1.56 8.53 8.36
N CYS A 173 1.95 9.75 8.01
CA CYS A 173 2.78 10.60 8.85
C CYS A 173 2.14 10.90 10.20
N VAL A 174 0.82 11.09 10.26
CA VAL A 174 0.11 11.23 11.54
C VAL A 174 0.12 9.95 12.37
N LYS A 175 0.16 8.77 11.72
CA LYS A 175 0.23 7.48 12.40
C LYS A 175 1.65 7.07 12.81
N LEU A 176 2.64 7.63 12.14
CA LEU A 176 4.07 7.47 12.44
C LEU A 176 4.57 8.57 13.40
N ASP A 177 3.68 9.38 13.96
CA ASP A 177 4.01 10.51 14.85
C ASP A 177 5.00 11.52 14.23
N ILE A 178 5.01 11.63 12.89
CA ILE A 178 5.77 12.63 12.12
C ILE A 178 4.99 13.94 12.04
N LEU A 179 3.66 13.85 11.94
CA LEU A 179 2.76 14.99 11.87
C LEU A 179 1.76 14.96 13.01
N GLU A 180 1.60 16.09 13.67
CA GLU A 180 0.64 16.28 14.75
C GLU A 180 -0.52 17.14 14.30
N LYS A 181 -1.63 17.05 15.03
CA LYS A 181 -2.77 17.95 14.85
C LYS A 181 -2.60 19.16 15.78
N PRO A 182 -2.84 20.39 15.29
CA PRO A 182 -2.78 21.58 16.13
C PRO A 182 -3.79 21.48 17.28
N GLU A 183 -3.44 22.06 18.44
CA GLU A 183 -4.28 22.08 19.65
C GLU A 183 -5.67 22.65 19.37
N VAL A 184 -5.72 23.75 18.62
CA VAL A 184 -6.98 24.26 18.07
C VAL A 184 -7.36 23.34 16.92
N HIS A 185 -8.45 22.59 17.07
CA HIS A 185 -8.97 21.65 16.09
C HIS A 185 -9.31 22.34 14.75
N GLN A 186 -8.28 22.59 13.94
CA GLN A 186 -8.40 23.08 12.59
C GLN A 186 -8.43 21.87 11.66
N ARG A 187 -9.55 21.73 10.95
CA ARG A 187 -9.74 20.60 10.05
C ARG A 187 -8.66 20.59 8.97
N SER A 188 -8.01 19.43 8.79
CA SER A 188 -7.01 19.20 7.74
C SER A 188 -5.75 20.07 7.84
N ARG A 189 -5.42 20.55 9.04
CA ARG A 189 -4.17 21.26 9.35
C ARG A 189 -3.28 20.37 10.20
N TYR A 190 -1.98 20.46 9.96
CA TYR A 190 -0.96 19.65 10.60
C TYR A 190 0.23 20.52 11.00
N ILE A 191 0.95 20.08 12.03
CA ILE A 191 2.23 20.63 12.47
C ILE A 191 3.25 19.49 12.39
N LEU A 192 4.51 19.80 12.13
CA LEU A 192 5.59 18.82 12.21
C LEU A 192 5.86 18.49 13.68
N ALA A 193 6.04 17.21 14.01
CA ALA A 193 6.52 16.83 15.34
C ALA A 193 7.96 17.33 15.55
N ASP A 194 8.38 17.47 16.80
CA ASP A 194 9.73 17.96 17.13
C ASP A 194 10.80 16.88 16.86
N ASN A 195 12.01 17.30 16.45
CA ASN A 195 13.21 16.46 16.30
C ASN A 195 13.07 15.29 15.31
N ILE A 196 12.50 15.55 14.13
CA ILE A 196 12.32 14.51 13.11
C ILE A 196 13.63 14.22 12.36
N SER A 197 14.09 12.98 12.47
CA SER A 197 15.20 12.44 11.67
C SER A 197 14.66 11.61 10.51
N VAL A 198 14.87 12.10 9.28
CA VAL A 198 14.36 11.46 8.05
C VAL A 198 14.92 10.06 7.86
N GLU A 199 16.23 9.87 8.07
CA GLU A 199 16.85 8.57 7.87
C GLU A 199 16.43 7.56 8.94
N GLU A 200 16.25 7.98 10.20
CA GLU A 200 15.76 7.09 11.26
C GLU A 200 14.36 6.56 10.97
N ILE A 201 13.46 7.40 10.42
CA ILE A 201 12.12 6.96 10.00
C ILE A 201 12.21 5.95 8.86
N ILE A 202 13.06 6.22 7.87
CA ILE A 202 13.23 5.31 6.73
C ILE A 202 13.78 3.98 7.21
N ASP A 203 14.80 3.99 8.08
CA ASP A 203 15.43 2.78 8.59
C ASP A 203 14.48 2.00 9.51
N TYR A 204 13.67 2.68 10.32
CA TYR A 204 12.58 2.06 11.08
C TYR A 204 11.60 1.31 10.16
N ILE A 205 11.17 1.93 9.05
CA ILE A 205 10.26 1.29 8.09
C ILE A 205 10.92 0.09 7.41
N LYS A 206 12.21 0.20 7.06
CA LYS A 206 12.97 -0.91 6.46
C LYS A 206 13.12 -2.09 7.41
N GLU A 207 13.42 -1.81 8.67
CA GLU A 207 13.62 -2.84 9.71
C GLU A 207 12.33 -3.61 9.99
N HIS A 208 11.21 -2.90 10.12
CA HIS A 208 9.94 -3.53 10.49
C HIS A 208 9.26 -4.23 9.32
N ARG A 209 9.65 -3.93 8.07
CA ARG A 209 9.18 -4.49 6.77
C ARG A 209 7.68 -4.37 6.48
N ILE A 210 6.81 -4.51 7.47
CA ILE A 210 5.36 -4.38 7.41
C ILE A 210 4.87 -3.63 8.65
N LEU A 211 4.25 -2.47 8.45
CA LEU A 211 3.60 -1.68 9.49
C LEU A 211 2.09 -1.69 9.27
N GLN A 212 1.34 -2.15 10.27
CA GLN A 212 -0.13 -2.13 10.29
C GLN A 212 -0.61 -1.06 11.29
N MET A 213 -1.44 -0.12 10.83
CA MET A 213 -1.78 1.13 11.54
C MET A 213 -3.27 1.48 11.57
#